data_AF-A0A8T7MCM8-F1
#
_entry.id   AF-A0A8T7MCM8-F1
#
_cell.length_a   1.000
_cell.length_b   1.000
_cell.length_c   1.000
_cell.angle_alpha   90.00
_cell.angle_beta   90.00
_cell.angle_gamma   90.00
#
_symmetry.space_group_name_H-M   'P 1'
#
loop_
_entity.id
_entity.type
_entity.pdbx_description
1 polymer ?
#
loop_
_entity_poly.entity_id
_entity_poly.type
_entity_poly.pdbx_seq_one_letter_code
_entity_poly.pdbx_strand_id
1 'polypeptide(L)'
;MNSKDKDKLAKAGFATPRGGAKAGYQNHVVRNSQVIIPYEKINIVSLNHYQDSYVIRLYPEQYFEAPNIPKHKFVDGEDSWIKVGVNAYILYRTNQAYQNFTPLADWKLRGLEKNGVPVNKRGKGVKDVGHYILRMPALSPYSARSEGAPQGVFAPEYADAETNYLCKCVLAWLIIHTVESPYTTTLASHLKVILAQEGLLDETTYENKGVLRHGLCSCPLCLKFINYKELHQMTNFELGSGSENAAEQIEGATRSTLVNLFHLLPLKYDSIIHIPQNIAWGHHDCNTKLGQRHCRSLAELQELDWKVGIIKPDGIETFGWISRDYLMIRSPLGAVWIQIVGDYGSSTETEDLKAEITNDSP
;
A
#
# COMPACT_ATOMS: atom_id res chain seq x y z
N MET A 1 -4.54 4.95 26.97
CA MET A 1 -3.29 4.80 26.20
C MET A 1 -2.34 5.95 26.47
N ASN A 2 -1.05 5.67 26.59
CA ASN A 2 0.02 6.65 26.75
C ASN A 2 0.30 7.42 25.44
N SER A 3 1.18 8.42 25.49
CA SER A 3 1.51 9.26 24.34
C SER A 3 2.17 8.49 23.19
N LYS A 4 3.11 7.58 23.48
CA LYS A 4 3.80 6.80 22.44
C LYS A 4 2.85 5.92 21.63
N ASP A 5 1.86 5.31 22.29
CA ASP A 5 0.83 4.51 21.61
C ASP A 5 -0.07 5.38 20.72
N LYS A 6 -0.49 6.55 21.23
CA LYS A 6 -1.27 7.52 20.44
C LYS A 6 -0.51 7.97 19.20
N ASP A 7 0.78 8.28 19.33
CA ASP A 7 1.64 8.68 18.21
C ASP A 7 1.80 7.55 17.19
N LYS A 8 1.93 6.30 17.67
CA LYS A 8 2.03 5.13 16.80
C LYS A 8 0.74 4.89 16.01
N LEU A 9 -0.42 4.97 16.67
CA LEU A 9 -1.74 4.86 16.03
C LEU A 9 -2.01 6.03 15.06
N ALA A 10 -1.59 7.24 15.41
CA ALA A 10 -1.69 8.39 14.52
C ALA A 10 -0.89 8.15 13.23
N LYS A 11 0.36 7.69 13.35
CA LYS A 11 1.22 7.35 12.21
C LYS A 11 0.65 6.24 11.32
N ALA A 12 0.01 5.22 11.91
CA ALA A 12 -0.62 4.15 11.15
C ALA A 12 -1.77 4.64 10.24
N GLY A 13 -2.44 5.73 10.63
CA GLY A 13 -3.48 6.36 9.83
C GLY A 13 -3.00 7.31 8.73
N PHE A 14 -1.68 7.40 8.51
CA PHE A 14 -1.11 8.16 7.41
C PHE A 14 -0.82 7.26 6.21
N ALA A 15 -0.91 7.85 5.02
CA ALA A 15 -0.39 7.29 3.79
C ALA A 15 1.15 7.37 3.80
N THR A 16 1.79 6.28 3.39
CA THR A 16 3.24 6.06 3.33
C THR A 16 3.61 5.43 1.98
N PRO A 17 3.49 6.17 0.87
CA PRO A 17 3.69 5.61 -0.46
C PRO A 17 5.11 5.09 -0.64
N ARG A 18 5.23 3.83 -1.04
CA ARG A 18 6.51 3.21 -1.42
C ARG A 18 7.02 3.91 -2.69
N GLY A 19 8.02 4.77 -2.56
CA GLY A 19 8.58 5.55 -3.67
C GLY A 19 8.66 7.06 -3.43
N GLY A 20 8.10 7.57 -2.32
CA GLY A 20 8.26 8.96 -1.89
C GLY A 20 7.86 10.01 -2.95
N ALA A 21 8.60 11.10 -3.04
CA ALA A 21 8.27 12.24 -3.90
C ALA A 21 8.32 11.96 -5.42
N LYS A 22 8.70 10.75 -5.86
CA LYS A 22 9.01 10.40 -7.26
C LYS A 22 7.86 10.62 -8.26
N ALA A 23 6.60 10.47 -7.85
CA ALA A 23 5.45 10.74 -8.74
C ALA A 23 4.64 11.99 -8.34
N GLY A 24 5.20 12.84 -7.47
CA GLY A 24 4.46 13.91 -6.82
C GLY A 24 3.59 13.43 -5.65
N TYR A 25 3.84 12.24 -5.09
CA TYR A 25 3.10 11.78 -3.92
C TYR A 25 3.40 12.62 -2.68
N GLN A 26 2.39 12.78 -1.83
CA GLN A 26 2.48 13.33 -0.48
C GLN A 26 2.78 12.21 0.51
N ASN A 27 3.77 12.45 1.38
CA ASN A 27 4.13 11.55 2.48
C ASN A 27 3.54 12.06 3.80
N HIS A 28 3.15 11.15 4.68
CA HIS A 28 2.68 11.44 6.04
C HIS A 28 1.45 12.38 6.08
N VAL A 29 0.54 12.18 5.13
CA VAL A 29 -0.79 12.81 5.12
C VAL A 29 -1.82 11.74 5.47
N VAL A 30 -2.94 12.14 6.08
CA VAL A 30 -4.05 11.21 6.38
C VAL A 30 -4.53 10.50 5.11
N ARG A 31 -4.96 9.24 5.25
CA ARG A 31 -5.38 8.38 4.12
C ARG A 31 -6.62 8.91 3.39
N ASN A 32 -7.49 9.63 4.08
CA ASN A 32 -8.65 10.33 3.52
C ASN A 32 -8.23 11.71 2.99
N SER A 33 -7.54 11.71 1.85
CA SER A 33 -7.05 12.92 1.19
C SER A 33 -7.02 12.71 -0.31
N GLN A 34 -6.89 13.80 -1.07
CA GLN A 34 -6.81 13.75 -2.52
C GLN A 34 -5.79 12.70 -2.99
N VAL A 35 -6.23 11.82 -3.87
CA VAL A 35 -5.39 10.74 -4.42
C VAL A 35 -4.82 11.09 -5.79
N ILE A 36 -3.69 10.49 -6.13
CA ILE A 36 -3.16 10.50 -7.50
C ILE A 36 -3.52 9.18 -8.18
N ILE A 37 -4.28 9.27 -9.26
CA ILE A 37 -4.68 8.14 -10.12
C ILE A 37 -3.83 8.18 -11.39
N PRO A 38 -3.00 7.16 -11.65
CA PRO A 38 -2.36 6.98 -12.95
C PRO A 38 -3.37 6.88 -14.09
N TYR A 39 -3.15 7.57 -15.20
CA TYR A 39 -4.02 7.45 -16.37
C TYR A 39 -4.10 5.99 -16.87
N GLU A 40 -2.99 5.25 -16.86
CA GLU A 40 -2.95 3.82 -17.23
C GLU A 40 -3.74 2.89 -16.29
N LYS A 41 -4.29 3.41 -15.18
CA LYS A 41 -5.13 2.66 -14.23
C LYS A 41 -6.56 3.19 -14.18
N ILE A 42 -6.92 4.20 -14.97
CA ILE A 42 -8.20 4.88 -14.84
C ILE A 42 -9.41 3.97 -15.12
N ASN A 43 -9.25 2.99 -16.01
CA ASN A 43 -10.31 2.06 -16.41
C ASN A 43 -10.51 0.89 -15.44
N ILE A 44 -9.61 0.69 -14.47
CA ILE A 44 -9.74 -0.38 -13.47
C ILE A 44 -10.12 0.14 -12.08
N VAL A 45 -10.12 1.47 -11.89
CA VAL A 45 -10.50 2.09 -10.63
C VAL A 45 -11.92 2.63 -10.72
N SER A 46 -12.68 2.52 -9.63
CA SER A 46 -13.93 3.24 -9.47
C SER A 46 -13.65 4.61 -8.87
N LEU A 47 -13.81 5.68 -9.67
CA LEU A 47 -13.54 7.05 -9.23
C LEU A 47 -14.44 7.48 -8.05
N ASN A 48 -15.62 6.88 -7.93
CA ASN A 48 -16.58 7.13 -6.86
C ASN A 48 -16.07 6.69 -5.47
N HIS A 49 -15.03 5.83 -5.41
CA HIS A 49 -14.44 5.43 -4.14
C HIS A 49 -13.61 6.56 -3.49
N TYR A 50 -13.19 7.57 -4.25
CA TYR A 50 -12.33 8.65 -3.74
C TYR A 50 -13.14 9.87 -3.31
N GLN A 51 -13.68 9.82 -2.09
CA GLN A 51 -14.59 10.86 -1.58
C GLN A 51 -13.87 12.20 -1.33
N ASP A 52 -12.56 12.17 -1.05
CA ASP A 52 -11.74 13.36 -0.75
C ASP A 52 -11.05 13.97 -1.99
N SER A 53 -11.60 13.73 -3.19
CA SER A 53 -11.07 14.13 -4.50
C SER A 53 -9.96 13.23 -5.05
N TYR A 54 -9.75 13.33 -6.36
CA TYR A 54 -8.66 12.68 -7.07
C TYR A 54 -8.06 13.63 -8.11
N VAL A 55 -6.85 13.30 -8.54
CA VAL A 55 -6.20 13.95 -9.69
C VAL A 55 -5.54 12.89 -10.57
N ILE A 56 -5.69 13.05 -11.87
CA ILE A 56 -5.15 12.13 -12.86
C ILE A 56 -3.72 12.52 -13.20
N ARG A 57 -2.80 11.56 -13.10
CA ARG A 57 -1.40 11.73 -13.50
C ARG A 57 -1.19 11.13 -14.88
N LEU A 58 -0.81 12.00 -15.81
CA LEU A 58 -0.41 11.66 -17.16
C LEU A 58 1.11 11.76 -17.30
N TYR A 59 1.69 10.92 -18.15
CA TYR A 59 3.01 11.14 -18.72
C TYR A 59 2.91 11.98 -20.01
N PRO A 60 3.98 12.70 -20.39
CA PRO A 60 3.97 13.51 -21.59
C PRO A 60 3.61 12.71 -22.84
N GLU A 61 4.14 11.49 -22.97
CA GLU A 61 3.89 10.57 -24.08
C GLU A 61 2.44 10.07 -24.11
N GLN A 62 1.76 10.06 -22.95
CA GLN A 62 0.35 9.72 -22.89
C GLN A 62 -0.47 10.86 -23.49
N TYR A 63 -0.18 12.12 -23.14
CA TYR A 63 -0.99 13.29 -23.47
C TYR A 63 -0.69 13.92 -24.84
N PHE A 64 0.57 14.01 -25.24
CA PHE A 64 0.99 14.67 -26.48
C PHE A 64 1.15 13.66 -27.61
N GLU A 65 0.66 14.01 -28.81
CA GLU A 65 0.91 13.28 -30.06
C GLU A 65 2.30 13.63 -30.59
N ALA A 66 2.64 14.92 -30.52
CA ALA A 66 3.88 15.50 -31.01
C ALA A 66 4.23 16.72 -30.12
N PRO A 67 5.45 17.30 -30.23
CA PRO A 67 5.82 18.47 -29.45
C PRO A 67 4.75 19.58 -29.54
N ASN A 68 4.24 20.03 -28.39
CA ASN A 68 3.18 21.04 -28.26
C ASN A 68 1.81 20.67 -28.88
N ILE A 69 1.57 19.41 -29.27
CA ILE A 69 0.31 18.98 -29.89
C ILE A 69 -0.34 17.92 -28.98
N PRO A 70 -1.38 18.27 -28.20
CA PRO A 70 -2.17 17.30 -27.44
C PRO A 70 -2.84 16.28 -28.36
N LYS A 71 -3.01 15.05 -27.90
CA LYS A 71 -3.78 14.03 -28.64
C LYS A 71 -5.26 14.42 -28.67
N HIS A 72 -5.90 14.21 -29.82
CA HIS A 72 -7.33 14.45 -30.05
C HIS A 72 -8.21 13.84 -28.95
N LYS A 73 -7.89 12.63 -28.47
CA LYS A 73 -8.67 11.98 -27.42
C LYS A 73 -8.84 12.81 -26.12
N PHE A 74 -7.89 13.68 -25.78
CA PHE A 74 -7.97 14.56 -24.60
C PHE A 74 -8.58 15.93 -24.89
N VAL A 75 -8.77 16.30 -26.15
CA VAL A 75 -9.30 17.61 -26.55
C VAL A 75 -10.80 17.51 -26.82
N ASP A 76 -11.19 16.57 -27.67
CA ASP A 76 -12.54 16.42 -28.20
C ASP A 76 -12.96 14.95 -28.41
N GLY A 77 -12.10 13.99 -28.05
CA GLY A 77 -12.45 12.56 -28.05
C GLY A 77 -12.96 12.02 -26.71
N GLU A 78 -12.80 10.70 -26.55
CA GLU A 78 -13.34 9.92 -25.42
C GLU A 78 -12.82 10.36 -24.04
N ASP A 79 -11.60 10.88 -23.97
CA ASP A 79 -10.94 11.32 -22.75
C ASP A 79 -10.95 12.86 -22.58
N SER A 80 -11.81 13.57 -23.32
CA SER A 80 -11.93 15.05 -23.26
C SER A 80 -12.35 15.59 -21.89
N TRP A 81 -12.85 14.72 -21.01
CA TRP A 81 -13.14 15.02 -19.61
C TRP A 81 -11.88 15.11 -18.73
N ILE A 82 -10.73 14.60 -19.21
CA ILE A 82 -9.43 14.65 -18.54
C ILE A 82 -8.71 15.94 -18.96
N LYS A 83 -8.79 16.96 -18.12
CA LYS A 83 -8.29 18.32 -18.41
C LYS A 83 -7.05 18.63 -17.57
N VAL A 84 -5.90 18.71 -18.25
CA VAL A 84 -4.64 19.14 -17.63
C VAL A 84 -4.81 20.54 -17.06
N GLY A 85 -4.41 20.75 -15.80
CA GLY A 85 -4.63 22.01 -15.10
C GLY A 85 -5.89 22.03 -14.23
N VAL A 86 -6.84 21.12 -14.47
CA VAL A 86 -8.11 21.04 -13.74
C VAL A 86 -8.15 19.77 -12.88
N ASN A 87 -8.47 18.62 -13.48
CA ASN A 87 -8.52 17.30 -12.81
C ASN A 87 -7.33 16.40 -13.20
N ALA A 88 -6.39 16.90 -14.02
CA ALA A 88 -5.19 16.16 -14.41
C ALA A 88 -3.92 17.02 -14.39
N TYR A 89 -2.76 16.36 -14.32
CA TYR A 89 -1.45 16.99 -14.50
C TYR A 89 -0.47 16.10 -15.27
N ILE A 90 0.53 16.73 -15.88
CA ILE A 90 1.65 16.02 -16.52
C ILE A 90 2.81 15.85 -15.53
N LEU A 91 3.32 14.63 -15.40
CA LEU A 91 4.53 14.30 -14.66
C LEU A 91 5.69 14.05 -15.62
N TYR A 92 6.68 14.93 -15.63
CA TYR A 92 7.95 14.67 -16.34
C TYR A 92 8.93 13.92 -15.44
N ARG A 93 9.39 12.75 -15.90
CA ARG A 93 10.37 11.91 -15.18
C ARG A 93 11.76 11.90 -15.81
N THR A 94 11.91 12.34 -17.05
CA THR A 94 13.18 12.32 -17.78
C THR A 94 13.39 13.63 -18.53
N ASN A 95 14.65 14.03 -18.69
CA ASN A 95 15.01 15.20 -19.50
C ASN A 95 14.61 15.01 -20.96
N GLN A 96 14.69 13.78 -21.48
CA GLN A 96 14.27 13.44 -22.84
C GLN A 96 12.77 13.68 -23.05
N ALA A 97 11.92 13.21 -22.14
CA ALA A 97 10.47 13.45 -22.22
C ALA A 97 10.15 14.95 -22.17
N TYR A 98 10.87 15.71 -21.34
CA TYR A 98 10.71 17.15 -21.23
C TYR A 98 11.09 17.91 -22.51
N GLN A 99 12.11 17.45 -23.24
CA GLN A 99 12.54 18.05 -24.51
C GLN A 99 11.64 17.67 -25.68
N ASN A 100 11.26 16.39 -25.77
CA ASN A 100 10.42 15.88 -26.84
C ASN A 100 8.99 16.40 -26.73
N PHE A 101 8.53 16.67 -25.51
CA PHE A 101 7.16 17.09 -25.23
C PHE A 101 7.18 18.28 -24.28
N THR A 102 7.73 19.41 -24.71
CA THR A 102 7.78 20.63 -23.91
C THR A 102 6.38 21.04 -23.44
N PRO A 103 6.20 21.52 -22.19
CA PRO A 103 4.95 22.12 -21.75
C PRO A 103 4.48 23.24 -22.71
N LEU A 104 3.15 23.36 -22.86
CA LEU A 104 2.56 24.45 -23.67
C LEU A 104 2.94 25.82 -23.09
N ALA A 105 2.98 26.85 -23.94
CA ALA A 105 3.50 28.17 -23.58
C ALA A 105 2.75 28.84 -22.41
N ASP A 106 1.45 28.56 -22.25
CA ASP A 106 0.59 29.06 -21.18
C ASP A 106 0.59 28.14 -19.93
N TRP A 107 1.24 26.98 -20.01
CA TRP A 107 1.33 26.06 -18.89
C TRP A 107 2.29 26.54 -17.81
N LYS A 108 1.88 26.30 -16.58
CA LYS A 108 2.60 26.67 -15.36
C LYS A 108 2.96 25.42 -14.55
N LEU A 109 4.10 25.47 -13.84
CA LEU A 109 4.41 24.49 -12.81
C LEU A 109 3.27 24.38 -11.80
N ARG A 110 2.98 23.16 -11.34
CA ARG A 110 1.95 22.94 -10.33
C ARG A 110 2.37 23.53 -8.99
N GLY A 111 1.45 24.27 -8.39
CA GLY A 111 1.62 24.91 -7.10
C GLY A 111 0.34 24.86 -6.28
N LEU A 112 0.37 25.50 -5.12
CA LEU A 112 -0.78 25.66 -4.26
C LEU A 112 -1.09 27.15 -4.13
N GLU A 113 -2.37 27.50 -4.17
CA GLU A 113 -2.83 28.88 -3.99
C GLU A 113 -3.97 28.97 -2.98
N LYS A 114 -3.99 30.06 -2.21
CA LYS A 114 -5.12 30.45 -1.36
C LYS A 114 -5.49 31.89 -1.69
N ASN A 115 -6.72 32.11 -2.16
CA ASN A 115 -7.21 33.43 -2.57
C ASN A 115 -6.29 34.13 -3.60
N GLY A 116 -5.74 33.37 -4.56
CA GLY A 116 -4.82 33.89 -5.58
C GLY A 116 -3.38 34.13 -5.11
N VAL A 117 -3.05 33.79 -3.86
CA VAL A 117 -1.69 33.92 -3.32
C VAL A 117 -1.03 32.54 -3.21
N PRO A 118 0.21 32.36 -3.74
CA PRO A 118 0.95 31.12 -3.60
C PRO A 118 1.20 30.73 -2.13
N VAL A 119 1.02 29.45 -1.82
CA VAL A 119 1.27 28.87 -0.50
C VAL A 119 2.06 27.57 -0.60
N ASN A 120 2.68 27.15 0.51
CA ASN A 120 3.55 25.97 0.53
C ASN A 120 2.91 24.75 1.21
N LYS A 121 1.70 24.88 1.76
CA LYS A 121 1.01 23.81 2.48
C LYS A 121 -0.46 23.74 2.06
N ARG A 122 -0.95 22.52 1.85
CA ARG A 122 -2.39 22.26 1.70
C ARG A 122 -3.11 22.50 3.01
N GLY A 123 -4.35 22.95 2.90
CA GLY A 123 -5.22 23.23 4.04
C GLY A 123 -6.57 23.73 3.55
N LYS A 124 -7.44 24.09 4.50
CA LYS A 124 -8.79 24.57 4.18
C LYS A 124 -8.73 25.80 3.25
N GLY A 125 -9.39 25.70 2.10
CA GLY A 125 -9.48 26.76 1.08
C GLY A 125 -8.24 26.92 0.19
N VAL A 126 -7.24 26.04 0.31
CA VAL A 126 -6.10 25.97 -0.60
C VAL A 126 -6.48 25.12 -1.81
N LYS A 127 -6.10 25.55 -3.01
CA LYS A 127 -6.35 24.84 -4.27
C LYS A 127 -5.03 24.49 -4.96
N ASP A 128 -5.00 23.35 -5.63
CA ASP A 128 -3.94 23.03 -6.58
C ASP A 128 -4.17 23.80 -7.89
N VAL A 129 -3.11 24.41 -8.40
CA VAL A 129 -3.09 25.19 -9.64
C VAL A 129 -1.91 24.79 -10.50
N GLY A 130 -1.92 25.18 -11.78
CA GLY A 130 -0.87 24.82 -12.74
C GLY A 130 -1.09 23.45 -13.38
N HIS A 131 -0.16 23.01 -14.22
CA HIS A 131 -0.40 21.98 -15.24
C HIS A 131 0.55 20.77 -15.13
N TYR A 132 1.80 20.98 -14.69
CA TYR A 132 2.82 19.93 -14.69
C TYR A 132 3.74 19.97 -13.47
N ILE A 133 4.38 18.83 -13.17
CA ILE A 133 5.46 18.71 -12.18
C ILE A 133 6.69 18.04 -12.80
N LEU A 134 7.84 18.27 -12.20
CA LEU A 134 9.13 17.71 -12.64
C LEU A 134 9.73 16.86 -11.53
N ARG A 135 10.05 15.60 -11.84
CA ARG A 135 10.76 14.66 -10.95
C ARG A 135 11.82 13.94 -11.77
N MET A 136 12.82 14.68 -12.22
CA MET A 136 13.85 14.21 -13.15
C MET A 136 15.16 13.96 -12.40
N PRO A 137 15.75 12.76 -12.49
CA PRO A 137 17.04 12.49 -11.88
C PRO A 137 18.17 13.24 -12.61
N ALA A 138 19.32 13.37 -11.95
CA ALA A 138 20.52 13.85 -12.60
C ALA A 138 20.99 12.82 -13.63
N LEU A 139 21.24 13.28 -14.85
CA LEU A 139 21.84 12.47 -15.92
C LEU A 139 22.65 13.43 -16.77
N SER A 140 23.99 13.28 -16.77
CA SER A 140 24.88 14.16 -17.51
C SER A 140 24.40 14.36 -18.96
N PRO A 141 24.30 15.60 -19.48
CA PRO A 141 24.75 16.88 -18.90
C PRO A 141 23.71 17.60 -18.00
N TYR A 142 22.57 16.97 -17.69
CA TYR A 142 21.45 17.58 -16.98
C TYR A 142 21.51 17.38 -15.47
N SER A 143 21.18 18.44 -14.72
CA SER A 143 21.00 18.40 -13.27
C SER A 143 19.66 17.76 -12.88
N ALA A 144 19.59 17.23 -11.65
CA ALA A 144 18.34 16.74 -11.09
C ALA A 144 17.36 17.92 -10.91
N ARG A 145 16.09 17.68 -11.24
CA ARG A 145 15.00 18.66 -11.07
C ARG A 145 13.85 18.03 -10.30
N SER A 146 13.49 18.64 -9.18
CA SER A 146 12.34 18.25 -8.35
C SER A 146 11.47 19.47 -8.07
N GLU A 147 10.62 19.82 -9.03
CA GLU A 147 9.85 21.08 -9.05
C GLU A 147 8.35 20.83 -9.07
N GLY A 148 7.59 21.72 -8.44
CA GLY A 148 6.14 21.67 -8.34
C GLY A 148 5.64 20.87 -7.13
N ALA A 149 4.50 21.32 -6.59
CA ALA A 149 3.92 20.82 -5.35
C ALA A 149 3.47 19.35 -5.48
N PRO A 150 3.64 18.51 -4.44
CA PRO A 150 3.03 17.19 -4.38
C PRO A 150 1.51 17.22 -4.55
N GLN A 151 0.96 16.26 -5.30
CA GLN A 151 -0.39 16.29 -5.86
C GLN A 151 -1.41 15.41 -5.11
N GLY A 152 -0.99 14.54 -4.19
CA GLY A 152 -1.89 13.69 -3.43
C GLY A 152 -1.22 12.42 -2.91
N VAL A 153 -1.99 11.57 -2.23
CA VAL A 153 -1.51 10.27 -1.76
C VAL A 153 -1.59 9.22 -2.89
N PHE A 154 -0.94 8.08 -2.71
CA PHE A 154 -1.04 6.97 -3.66
C PHE A 154 -2.44 6.35 -3.57
N ALA A 155 -3.14 6.25 -4.70
CA ALA A 155 -4.56 5.87 -4.73
C ALA A 155 -4.91 4.57 -3.97
N PRO A 156 -4.14 3.48 -4.08
CA PRO A 156 -4.40 2.26 -3.30
C PRO A 156 -4.32 2.45 -1.78
N GLU A 157 -3.63 3.48 -1.28
CA GLU A 157 -3.54 3.76 0.16
C GLU A 157 -4.73 4.54 0.73
N TYR A 158 -5.65 4.97 -0.13
CA TYR A 158 -6.84 5.69 0.26
C TYR A 158 -7.71 4.85 1.21
N ALA A 159 -8.23 5.52 2.22
CA ALA A 159 -9.27 5.03 3.09
C ALA A 159 -10.08 6.25 3.50
N ASP A 160 -11.41 6.16 3.45
CA ASP A 160 -12.26 7.22 3.98
C ASP A 160 -12.02 7.43 5.49
N ALA A 161 -12.58 8.50 6.04
CA ALA A 161 -12.34 8.90 7.41
C ALA A 161 -12.81 7.85 8.43
N GLU A 162 -13.93 7.19 8.16
CA GLU A 162 -14.54 6.17 9.02
C GLU A 162 -13.71 4.89 8.99
N THR A 163 -13.41 4.36 7.81
CA THR A 163 -12.53 3.22 7.59
C THR A 163 -11.17 3.43 8.26
N ASN A 164 -10.56 4.61 8.09
CA ASN A 164 -9.27 4.92 8.72
C ASN A 164 -9.37 4.98 10.25
N TYR A 165 -10.50 5.45 10.79
CA TYR A 165 -10.78 5.43 12.22
C TYR A 165 -10.94 4.00 12.75
N LEU A 166 -11.75 3.17 12.09
CA LEU A 166 -11.96 1.76 12.47
C LEU A 166 -10.67 0.95 12.42
N CYS A 167 -9.82 1.20 11.43
CA CYS A 167 -8.47 0.62 11.38
C CYS A 167 -7.65 0.98 12.62
N LYS A 168 -7.67 2.25 13.07
CA LYS A 168 -6.99 2.65 14.31
C LYS A 168 -7.60 1.98 15.53
N CYS A 169 -8.91 1.78 15.57
CA CYS A 169 -9.57 1.05 16.64
C CYS A 169 -9.10 -0.42 16.72
N VAL A 170 -9.04 -1.12 15.57
CA VAL A 170 -8.51 -2.49 15.51
C VAL A 170 -7.05 -2.53 15.98
N LEU A 171 -6.18 -1.65 15.49
CA LEU A 171 -4.78 -1.60 15.93
C LEU A 171 -4.64 -1.29 17.42
N ALA A 172 -5.46 -0.38 17.94
CA ALA A 172 -5.47 -0.05 19.36
C ALA A 172 -5.87 -1.26 20.20
N TRP A 173 -6.85 -2.04 19.74
CA TRP A 173 -7.26 -3.27 20.38
C TRP A 173 -6.13 -4.30 20.34
N LEU A 174 -5.44 -4.46 19.21
CA LEU A 174 -4.29 -5.35 19.10
C LEU A 174 -3.12 -4.95 20.01
N ILE A 175 -2.91 -3.66 20.31
CA ILE A 175 -1.91 -3.22 21.31
C ILE A 175 -2.23 -3.84 22.68
N ILE A 176 -3.50 -3.86 23.08
CA ILE A 176 -3.95 -4.40 24.37
C ILE A 176 -3.63 -5.89 24.47
N HIS A 177 -3.72 -6.61 23.35
CA HIS A 177 -3.47 -8.05 23.25
C HIS A 177 -1.99 -8.41 23.07
N THR A 178 -1.06 -7.45 23.05
CA THR A 178 0.39 -7.77 23.03
C THR A 178 0.85 -8.42 24.33
N VAL A 179 1.92 -9.22 24.25
CA VAL A 179 2.58 -9.79 25.43
C VAL A 179 3.15 -8.64 26.27
N GLU A 180 2.96 -8.71 27.59
CA GLU A 180 3.38 -7.65 28.54
C GLU A 180 2.72 -6.28 28.29
N SER A 181 1.55 -6.26 27.66
CA SER A 181 0.75 -5.04 27.52
C SER A 181 0.45 -4.41 28.89
N PRO A 182 0.65 -3.09 29.05
CA PRO A 182 0.26 -2.39 30.28
C PRO A 182 -1.27 -2.15 30.36
N TYR A 183 -2.02 -2.55 29.34
CA TYR A 183 -3.46 -2.37 29.25
C TYR A 183 -4.20 -3.68 29.51
N THR A 184 -5.32 -3.60 30.22
CA THR A 184 -6.25 -4.71 30.37
C THR A 184 -7.44 -4.52 29.43
N THR A 185 -8.11 -5.61 29.09
CA THR A 185 -9.33 -5.58 28.27
C THR A 185 -10.45 -4.76 28.90
N THR A 186 -10.50 -4.68 30.24
CA THR A 186 -11.50 -3.89 30.99
C THR A 186 -11.30 -2.39 30.81
N LEU A 187 -10.04 -1.94 30.69
CA LEU A 187 -9.70 -0.53 30.43
C LEU A 187 -10.11 -0.06 29.02
N ALA A 188 -10.54 -0.97 28.15
CA ALA A 188 -10.90 -0.71 26.77
C ALA A 188 -12.35 -1.12 26.43
N SER A 189 -13.25 -1.11 27.41
CA SER A 189 -14.67 -1.43 27.22
C SER A 189 -15.31 -0.60 26.09
N HIS A 190 -15.06 0.71 26.05
CA HIS A 190 -15.54 1.60 24.97
C HIS A 190 -15.06 1.16 23.58
N LEU A 191 -13.80 0.73 23.46
CA LEU A 191 -13.22 0.26 22.21
C LEU A 191 -13.88 -1.05 21.76
N LYS A 192 -14.12 -1.97 22.70
CA LYS A 192 -14.85 -3.21 22.41
C LYS A 192 -16.26 -2.96 21.90
N VAL A 193 -16.97 -1.98 22.46
CA VAL A 193 -18.33 -1.61 22.01
C VAL A 193 -18.30 -1.12 20.56
N ILE A 194 -17.37 -0.22 20.22
CA ILE A 194 -17.20 0.28 18.85
C ILE A 194 -16.91 -0.89 17.90
N LEU A 195 -15.93 -1.73 18.23
CA LEU A 195 -15.56 -2.86 17.39
C LEU A 195 -16.71 -3.87 17.25
N ALA A 196 -17.49 -4.12 18.31
CA ALA A 196 -18.63 -5.04 18.25
C ALA A 196 -19.77 -4.51 17.36
N GLN A 197 -20.07 -3.21 17.44
CA GLN A 197 -21.10 -2.57 16.61
C GLN A 197 -20.77 -2.67 15.11
N GLU A 198 -19.48 -2.59 14.77
CA GLU A 198 -18.99 -2.68 13.39
C GLU A 198 -18.67 -4.11 12.93
N GLY A 199 -18.97 -5.13 13.75
CA GLY A 199 -18.66 -6.53 13.43
C GLY A 199 -17.15 -6.82 13.33
N LEU A 200 -16.32 -6.02 14.02
CA LEU A 200 -14.87 -6.07 14.04
C LEU A 200 -14.29 -6.76 15.29
N LEU A 201 -15.14 -7.14 16.25
CA LEU A 201 -14.75 -7.86 17.46
C LEU A 201 -14.97 -9.37 17.29
N ASP A 202 -14.21 -10.00 16.40
CA ASP A 202 -14.24 -11.44 16.15
C ASP A 202 -12.83 -12.04 16.32
N GLU A 203 -12.54 -12.51 17.53
CA GLU A 203 -11.26 -13.13 17.86
C GLU A 203 -10.98 -14.37 17.00
N THR A 204 -11.99 -15.16 16.66
CA THR A 204 -11.84 -16.36 15.81
C THR A 204 -11.34 -15.99 14.42
N THR A 205 -11.91 -14.95 13.83
CA THR A 205 -11.43 -14.46 12.52
C THR A 205 -9.98 -13.98 12.61
N TYR A 206 -9.58 -13.29 13.67
CA TYR A 206 -8.19 -12.85 13.82
C TYR A 206 -7.21 -14.01 14.11
N GLU A 207 -7.64 -15.04 14.85
CA GLU A 207 -6.89 -16.29 15.06
C GLU A 207 -6.69 -17.03 13.73
N ASN A 208 -7.76 -17.19 12.94
CA ASN A 208 -7.70 -17.82 11.61
C ASN A 208 -6.76 -17.08 10.65
N LYS A 209 -6.65 -15.76 10.80
CA LYS A 209 -5.71 -14.91 10.03
C LYS A 209 -4.28 -14.92 10.59
N GLY A 210 -4.05 -15.54 11.75
CA GLY A 210 -2.77 -15.49 12.48
C GLY A 210 -2.42 -14.13 13.05
N VAL A 211 -3.39 -13.21 13.16
CA VAL A 211 -3.22 -11.89 13.79
C VAL A 211 -3.24 -12.04 15.31
N LEU A 212 -4.08 -12.94 15.82
CA LEU A 212 -4.05 -13.42 17.19
C LEU A 212 -3.57 -14.87 17.23
N ARG A 213 -2.98 -15.25 18.36
CA ARG A 213 -2.70 -16.63 18.76
C ARG A 213 -3.00 -16.79 20.24
N HIS A 214 -3.93 -17.67 20.58
CA HIS A 214 -4.39 -17.86 21.97
C HIS A 214 -4.80 -16.55 22.65
N GLY A 215 -5.46 -15.65 21.91
CA GLY A 215 -5.90 -14.35 22.37
C GLY A 215 -4.78 -13.30 22.48
N LEU A 216 -3.55 -13.60 22.05
CA LEU A 216 -2.42 -12.66 22.07
C LEU A 216 -2.03 -12.22 20.67
N CYS A 217 -1.66 -10.94 20.52
CA CYS A 217 -1.24 -10.38 19.25
C CYS A 217 0.05 -11.07 18.75
N SER A 218 0.03 -11.49 17.49
CA SER A 218 1.16 -12.13 16.83
C SER A 218 1.39 -11.53 15.46
N CYS A 219 2.63 -11.62 14.96
CA CYS A 219 2.90 -11.22 13.59
C CYS A 219 2.23 -12.21 12.62
N PRO A 220 1.38 -11.75 11.68
CA PRO A 220 0.63 -12.65 10.81
C PRO A 220 1.47 -13.55 9.92
N LEU A 221 2.70 -13.12 9.61
CA LEU A 221 3.62 -13.87 8.75
C LEU A 221 4.42 -14.92 9.54
N CYS A 222 5.15 -14.53 10.58
CA CYS A 222 6.03 -15.46 11.31
C CYS A 222 5.37 -16.14 12.51
N LEU A 223 4.15 -15.76 12.88
CA LEU A 223 3.35 -16.28 14.01
C LEU A 223 4.00 -16.13 15.39
N LYS A 224 5.10 -15.37 15.49
CA LYS A 224 5.71 -14.99 16.77
C LYS A 224 4.82 -13.96 17.46
N PHE A 225 4.67 -14.11 18.77
CA PHE A 225 3.98 -13.11 19.58
C PHE A 225 4.67 -11.76 19.49
N ILE A 226 3.88 -10.70 19.49
CA ILE A 226 4.37 -9.33 19.56
C ILE A 226 4.45 -8.94 21.02
N ASN A 227 5.64 -8.59 21.48
CA ASN A 227 5.82 -8.01 22.80
C ASN A 227 5.56 -6.51 22.75
N TYR A 228 4.85 -5.97 23.75
CA TYR A 228 4.49 -4.56 23.82
C TYR A 228 5.67 -3.61 23.59
N LYS A 229 6.86 -3.95 24.10
CA LYS A 229 8.06 -3.11 23.92
C LYS A 229 8.49 -2.98 22.45
N GLU A 230 8.26 -4.00 21.62
CA GLU A 230 8.64 -4.04 20.21
C GLU A 230 7.88 -2.99 19.37
N LEU A 231 6.68 -2.59 19.84
CA LEU A 231 5.92 -1.50 19.22
C LEU A 231 6.71 -0.18 19.21
N HIS A 232 7.63 0.02 20.16
CA HIS A 232 8.31 1.30 20.37
C HIS A 232 9.83 1.22 20.21
N GLN A 233 10.39 0.02 20.10
CA GLN A 233 11.79 -0.20 19.83
C GLN A 233 12.11 0.04 18.35
N MET A 234 13.22 0.73 18.07
CA MET A 234 13.68 0.97 16.71
C MET A 234 14.32 -0.28 16.12
N THR A 235 14.17 -0.47 14.81
CA THR A 235 14.92 -1.50 14.07
C THR A 235 16.41 -1.18 14.10
N ASN A 236 17.23 -2.17 14.43
CA ASN A 236 18.68 -2.08 14.27
C ASN A 236 19.06 -2.76 12.95
N PHE A 237 19.51 -1.97 11.98
CA PHE A 237 19.70 -2.44 10.60
C PHE A 237 20.99 -3.25 10.39
N GLU A 238 21.81 -3.40 11.43
CA GLU A 238 23.11 -4.09 11.37
C GLU A 238 23.02 -5.63 11.47
N LEU A 239 21.85 -6.21 11.81
CA LEU A 239 21.72 -7.63 12.20
C LEU A 239 20.74 -8.47 11.36
N GLY A 240 20.23 -7.95 10.25
CA GLY A 240 19.32 -8.70 9.39
C GLY A 240 20.04 -9.77 8.57
N SER A 241 19.79 -11.06 8.83
CA SER A 241 20.20 -12.19 7.97
C SER A 241 19.55 -12.20 6.57
N GLY A 242 18.93 -11.09 6.15
CA GLY A 242 18.32 -10.88 4.83
C GLY A 242 18.98 -9.74 4.03
N SER A 243 20.08 -9.16 4.51
CA SER A 243 20.78 -8.06 3.83
C SER A 243 21.58 -8.47 2.61
N GLU A 244 21.69 -9.77 2.29
CA GLU A 244 22.44 -10.24 1.11
C GLU A 244 21.67 -10.03 -0.21
N ASN A 245 20.33 -9.88 -0.17
CA ASN A 245 19.50 -9.73 -1.37
C ASN A 245 18.46 -8.58 -1.28
N ALA A 246 18.42 -7.85 -0.18
CA ALA A 246 17.60 -6.64 -0.08
C ALA A 246 18.38 -5.49 -0.71
N ALA A 247 17.80 -4.81 -1.70
CA ALA A 247 18.38 -3.59 -2.25
C ALA A 247 18.76 -2.63 -1.10
N GLU A 248 20.00 -2.15 -1.08
CA GLU A 248 20.50 -1.16 -0.12
C GLU A 248 19.45 -0.07 0.08
N GLN A 249 18.97 0.07 1.31
CA GLN A 249 17.98 1.08 1.63
C GLN A 249 18.69 2.44 1.66
N ILE A 250 18.34 3.30 0.70
CA ILE A 250 18.93 4.61 0.47
C ILE A 250 18.87 5.48 1.74
N GLU A 251 19.95 6.23 1.97
CA GLU A 251 20.10 7.24 3.01
C GLU A 251 18.85 8.15 3.13
N GLY A 252 18.24 8.20 4.31
CA GLY A 252 16.97 8.90 4.58
C GLY A 252 15.75 8.00 4.82
N ALA A 253 15.92 6.67 4.85
CA ALA A 253 14.88 5.74 5.30
C ALA A 253 14.38 6.11 6.70
N THR A 254 13.07 6.34 6.83
CA THR A 254 12.41 6.67 8.09
C THR A 254 12.71 5.60 9.14
N ARG A 255 13.26 6.02 10.29
CA ARG A 255 13.46 5.16 11.47
C ARG A 255 12.17 4.39 11.76
N SER A 256 12.16 3.11 11.43
CA SER A 256 11.02 2.23 11.64
C SER A 256 11.16 1.55 12.99
N THR A 257 10.04 1.28 13.65
CA THR A 257 10.03 0.43 14.84
C THR A 257 10.05 -1.04 14.42
N LEU A 258 10.50 -1.94 15.32
CA LEU A 258 10.54 -3.39 15.08
C LEU A 258 9.20 -3.96 14.63
N VAL A 259 8.10 -3.34 15.07
CA VAL A 259 6.73 -3.67 14.67
C VAL A 259 6.06 -2.47 14.01
N ASN A 260 5.39 -2.66 12.88
CA ASN A 260 4.67 -1.63 12.13
C ASN A 260 3.31 -2.12 11.63
N LEU A 261 2.51 -1.20 11.04
CA LEU A 261 1.25 -1.55 10.39
C LEU A 261 1.51 -2.57 9.29
N PHE A 262 0.77 -3.68 9.34
CA PHE A 262 0.88 -4.80 8.42
C PHE A 262 -0.46 -5.00 7.71
N HIS A 263 -0.43 -5.09 6.38
CA HIS A 263 -1.60 -5.40 5.57
C HIS A 263 -1.56 -6.87 5.19
N LEU A 264 -2.62 -7.63 5.50
CA LEU A 264 -2.74 -9.03 5.11
C LEU A 264 -2.98 -9.16 3.60
N LEU A 265 -3.83 -8.30 3.07
CA LEU A 265 -4.05 -8.14 1.64
C LEU A 265 -3.27 -6.93 1.12
N PRO A 266 -2.51 -7.05 0.02
CA PRO A 266 -1.85 -5.90 -0.57
C PRO A 266 -2.90 -4.90 -1.08
N LEU A 267 -2.62 -3.61 -0.90
CA LEU A 267 -3.45 -2.55 -1.43
C LEU A 267 -3.14 -2.38 -2.93
N LYS A 268 -4.13 -2.65 -3.77
CA LYS A 268 -4.03 -2.59 -5.24
C LYS A 268 -5.04 -1.61 -5.84
N TYR A 269 -4.86 -1.31 -7.12
CA TYR A 269 -5.75 -0.41 -7.88
C TYR A 269 -7.10 -1.05 -8.23
N ASP A 270 -7.13 -2.35 -8.46
CA ASP A 270 -8.33 -3.13 -8.78
C ASP A 270 -9.16 -3.51 -7.52
N SER A 271 -8.56 -3.41 -6.33
CA SER A 271 -9.18 -3.74 -5.05
C SER A 271 -8.95 -2.63 -4.01
N ILE A 272 -9.36 -1.39 -4.33
CA ILE A 272 -9.20 -0.21 -3.47
C ILE A 272 -10.21 -0.25 -2.32
N ILE A 273 -10.02 -1.16 -1.38
CA ILE A 273 -10.76 -1.17 -0.14
C ILE A 273 -9.77 -1.46 0.97
N HIS A 274 -9.48 -0.42 1.76
CA HIS A 274 -8.80 -0.61 3.02
C HIS A 274 -9.78 -1.30 3.96
N ILE A 275 -9.50 -2.53 4.38
CA ILE A 275 -10.43 -3.33 5.18
C ILE A 275 -9.89 -3.42 6.61
N PRO A 276 -10.61 -2.93 7.63
CA PRO A 276 -10.13 -2.97 9.02
C PRO A 276 -9.79 -4.39 9.50
N GLN A 277 -10.50 -5.42 9.04
CA GLN A 277 -10.21 -6.81 9.38
C GLN A 277 -8.93 -7.35 8.73
N ASN A 278 -8.31 -6.63 7.79
CA ASN A 278 -7.12 -7.06 7.05
C ASN A 278 -5.84 -6.30 7.45
N ILE A 279 -5.90 -5.60 8.59
CA ILE A 279 -4.73 -4.93 9.16
C ILE A 279 -4.33 -5.54 10.49
N ALA A 280 -3.04 -5.44 10.78
CA ALA A 280 -2.45 -5.98 12.00
C ALA A 280 -1.20 -5.20 12.40
N TRP A 281 -0.66 -5.54 13.57
CA TRP A 281 0.73 -5.29 13.87
C TRP A 281 1.57 -6.45 13.32
N GLY A 282 2.70 -6.15 12.68
CA GLY A 282 3.63 -7.16 12.21
C GLY A 282 5.07 -6.71 12.30
N HIS A 283 6.01 -7.65 12.35
CA HIS A 283 7.43 -7.33 12.37
C HIS A 283 7.86 -6.64 11.06
N HIS A 284 8.70 -5.62 11.18
CA HIS A 284 9.20 -4.83 10.06
C HIS A 284 9.81 -5.71 8.96
N ASP A 285 10.71 -6.62 9.34
CA ASP A 285 11.38 -7.53 8.39
C ASP A 285 10.40 -8.45 7.66
N CYS A 286 9.36 -8.91 8.35
CA CYS A 286 8.31 -9.73 7.76
C CYS A 286 7.52 -8.93 6.72
N ASN A 287 7.15 -7.69 7.05
CA ASN A 287 6.43 -6.80 6.16
C ASN A 287 7.25 -6.45 4.91
N THR A 288 8.55 -6.18 5.09
CA THR A 288 9.50 -5.92 4.01
C THR A 288 9.65 -7.14 3.09
N LYS A 289 9.83 -8.34 3.65
CA LYS A 289 10.00 -9.59 2.87
C LYS A 289 8.71 -10.00 2.13
N LEU A 290 7.54 -9.79 2.73
CA LEU A 290 6.26 -10.08 2.07
C LEU A 290 6.08 -9.22 0.81
N GLY A 291 6.44 -7.93 0.89
CA GLY A 291 6.35 -7.02 -0.24
C GLY A 291 4.91 -6.60 -0.55
N GLN A 292 4.43 -6.93 -1.75
CA GLN A 292 3.07 -6.64 -2.25
C GLN A 292 2.27 -7.94 -2.48
N ARG A 293 2.59 -8.99 -1.71
CA ARG A 293 1.92 -10.29 -1.79
C ARG A 293 0.85 -10.42 -0.72
N HIS A 294 -0.13 -11.28 -0.97
CA HIS A 294 -1.11 -11.70 0.05
C HIS A 294 -0.39 -12.50 1.15
N CYS A 295 -0.52 -12.07 2.40
CA CYS A 295 -0.18 -12.86 3.58
C CYS A 295 -1.24 -13.96 3.83
N ARG A 296 -1.16 -15.07 3.08
CA ARG A 296 -2.04 -16.23 3.25
C ARG A 296 -1.91 -16.77 4.68
N SER A 297 -3.01 -17.08 5.34
CA SER A 297 -2.95 -17.63 6.70
C SER A 297 -2.60 -19.12 6.69
N LEU A 298 -2.09 -19.66 7.80
CA LEU A 298 -1.86 -21.11 7.88
C LEU A 298 -3.19 -21.88 7.76
N ALA A 299 -4.25 -21.40 8.41
CA ALA A 299 -5.58 -22.01 8.36
C ALA A 299 -6.10 -22.09 6.91
N GLU A 300 -5.97 -20.99 6.15
CA GLU A 300 -6.34 -20.94 4.74
C GLU A 300 -5.58 -22.00 3.92
N LEU A 301 -4.27 -22.16 4.13
CA LEU A 301 -3.49 -23.16 3.39
C LEU A 301 -3.80 -24.60 3.83
N GLN A 302 -4.17 -24.81 5.09
CA GLN A 302 -4.61 -26.11 5.61
C GLN A 302 -5.96 -26.52 5.03
N GLU A 303 -6.89 -25.58 4.85
CA GLU A 303 -8.20 -25.83 4.21
C GLU A 303 -8.05 -26.25 2.74
N LEU A 304 -7.04 -25.72 2.05
CA LEU A 304 -6.71 -26.14 0.67
C LEU A 304 -6.12 -27.56 0.61
N ASP A 305 -5.50 -28.01 1.70
CA ASP A 305 -4.81 -29.29 1.87
C ASP A 305 -3.75 -29.64 0.81
N TRP A 306 -3.12 -28.61 0.21
CA TRP A 306 -2.01 -28.80 -0.73
C TRP A 306 -0.70 -28.90 0.04
N LYS A 307 -0.34 -30.12 0.46
CA LYS A 307 0.88 -30.37 1.24
C LYS A 307 2.14 -30.31 0.38
N VAL A 308 3.20 -29.76 0.95
CA VAL A 308 4.55 -29.79 0.36
C VAL A 308 5.33 -30.95 0.96
N GLY A 309 5.78 -31.85 0.09
CA GLY A 309 6.54 -33.04 0.45
C GLY A 309 8.02 -32.94 0.07
N ILE A 310 8.87 -33.49 0.92
CA ILE A 310 10.27 -33.84 0.63
C ILE A 310 10.25 -35.31 0.25
N ILE A 311 10.67 -35.63 -0.97
CA ILE A 311 10.79 -37.00 -1.45
C ILE A 311 12.09 -37.59 -0.89
N LYS A 312 11.96 -38.66 -0.12
CA LYS A 312 13.06 -39.43 0.45
C LYS A 312 13.01 -40.88 -0.07
N PRO A 313 14.12 -41.64 0.02
CA PRO A 313 14.12 -43.05 -0.39
C PRO A 313 13.09 -43.93 0.33
N ASP A 314 12.75 -43.58 1.57
CA ASP A 314 11.82 -44.30 2.46
C ASP A 314 10.38 -43.77 2.42
N GLY A 315 10.10 -42.70 1.68
CA GLY A 315 8.76 -42.14 1.53
C GLY A 315 8.72 -40.63 1.31
N ILE A 316 7.57 -40.04 1.60
CA ILE A 316 7.34 -38.59 1.47
C ILE A 316 7.17 -37.99 2.87
N GLU A 317 8.00 -37.02 3.22
CA GLU A 317 7.85 -36.23 4.45
C GLU A 317 7.22 -34.88 4.13
N THR A 318 6.12 -34.51 4.80
CA THR A 318 5.47 -33.22 4.59
C THR A 318 5.89 -32.20 5.64
N PHE A 319 6.20 -30.97 5.23
CA PHE A 319 6.63 -29.91 6.17
C PHE A 319 5.74 -28.66 6.18
N GLY A 320 4.74 -28.58 5.30
CA GLY A 320 3.85 -27.44 5.22
C GLY A 320 2.81 -27.55 4.12
N TRP A 321 2.13 -26.44 3.88
CA TRP A 321 1.12 -26.28 2.83
C TRP A 321 1.47 -25.11 1.92
N ILE A 322 1.15 -25.25 0.63
CA ILE A 322 1.41 -24.25 -0.42
C ILE A 322 0.12 -23.57 -0.88
N SER A 323 0.20 -22.29 -1.22
CA SER A 323 -0.90 -21.56 -1.84
C SER A 323 -1.17 -22.01 -3.28
N ARG A 324 -2.42 -21.86 -3.74
CA ARG A 324 -2.81 -22.21 -5.13
C ARG A 324 -2.03 -21.45 -6.21
N ASP A 325 -1.60 -20.24 -5.88
CA ASP A 325 -0.78 -19.39 -6.76
C ASP A 325 0.72 -19.72 -6.68
N TYR A 326 1.10 -20.72 -5.88
CA TYR A 326 2.49 -21.16 -5.63
C TYR A 326 3.42 -20.07 -5.07
N LEU A 327 2.87 -18.96 -4.58
CA LEU A 327 3.65 -17.83 -4.09
C LEU A 327 4.11 -17.98 -2.64
N MET A 328 3.47 -18.85 -1.85
CA MET A 328 3.72 -18.97 -0.42
C MET A 328 3.59 -20.41 0.09
N ILE A 329 4.54 -20.83 0.93
CA ILE A 329 4.47 -22.07 1.72
C ILE A 329 4.50 -21.69 3.21
N ARG A 330 3.67 -22.34 4.03
CA ARG A 330 3.71 -22.17 5.49
C ARG A 330 3.83 -23.51 6.21
N SER A 331 4.66 -23.54 7.25
CA SER A 331 4.74 -24.66 8.18
C SER A 331 3.82 -24.45 9.41
N PRO A 332 3.46 -25.53 10.14
CA PRO A 332 2.72 -25.42 11.39
C PRO A 332 3.43 -24.58 12.47
N LEU A 333 4.76 -24.48 12.39
CA LEU A 333 5.59 -23.81 13.39
C LEU A 333 5.94 -22.35 13.02
N GLY A 334 5.30 -21.81 11.97
CA GLY A 334 5.46 -20.40 11.57
C GLY A 334 6.63 -20.12 10.64
N ALA A 335 7.31 -21.15 10.11
CA ALA A 335 8.23 -20.96 9.00
C ALA A 335 7.45 -20.63 7.72
N VAL A 336 7.99 -19.70 6.93
CA VAL A 336 7.37 -19.23 5.70
C VAL A 336 8.41 -19.19 4.58
N TRP A 337 8.03 -19.70 3.42
CA TRP A 337 8.76 -19.55 2.18
C TRP A 337 7.91 -18.72 1.21
N ILE A 338 8.56 -17.80 0.50
CA ILE A 338 7.89 -16.89 -0.43
C ILE A 338 8.64 -16.96 -1.75
N GLN A 339 7.92 -17.10 -2.86
CA GLN A 339 8.52 -17.05 -4.18
C GLN A 339 9.05 -15.63 -4.47
N ILE A 340 10.36 -15.52 -4.69
CA ILE A 340 11.01 -14.23 -4.98
C ILE A 340 10.87 -13.87 -6.46
N VAL A 341 11.04 -14.85 -7.35
CA VAL A 341 11.00 -14.71 -8.81
C VAL A 341 10.07 -15.78 -9.37
N GLY A 342 9.18 -15.39 -10.31
CA GLY A 342 8.32 -16.33 -11.03
C GLY A 342 9.09 -17.20 -12.02
N ASP A 343 8.43 -18.19 -12.59
CA ASP A 343 9.06 -19.08 -13.55
C ASP A 343 9.40 -18.35 -14.85
N TYR A 344 10.50 -18.76 -15.49
CA TYR A 344 10.91 -18.22 -16.77
C TYR A 344 9.86 -18.55 -17.83
N GLY A 345 9.17 -17.54 -18.36
CA GLY A 345 8.11 -17.71 -19.35
C GLY A 345 6.69 -17.74 -18.78
N SER A 346 6.50 -17.66 -17.46
CA SER A 346 5.16 -17.39 -16.90
C SER A 346 4.84 -15.91 -17.10
N SER A 347 4.15 -15.56 -18.20
CA SER A 347 3.46 -14.28 -18.27
C SER A 347 2.37 -14.28 -17.20
N THR A 348 2.55 -13.52 -16.13
CA THR A 348 1.47 -13.24 -15.17
C THR A 348 0.48 -12.26 -15.79
N GLU A 349 -0.22 -12.74 -16.83
CA GLU A 349 -1.60 -12.41 -17.14
C GLU A 349 -2.38 -13.72 -16.99
N THR A 350 -2.40 -14.28 -15.78
CA THR A 350 -3.47 -15.23 -15.45
C THR A 350 -4.72 -14.39 -15.28
N GLU A 351 -5.40 -14.18 -16.41
CA GLU A 351 -6.83 -13.97 -16.47
C GLU A 351 -7.50 -14.86 -15.44
N ASP A 352 -8.45 -14.24 -14.74
CA ASP A 352 -9.56 -14.89 -14.08
C ASP A 352 -9.91 -16.19 -14.79
N LEU A 353 -9.85 -17.31 -14.05
CA LEU A 353 -10.59 -18.52 -14.37
C LEU A 353 -12.08 -18.13 -14.39
N LYS A 354 -12.50 -17.56 -15.52
CA LYS A 354 -13.89 -17.39 -15.91
C LYS A 354 -14.48 -18.78 -15.95
N ALA A 355 -15.48 -18.95 -15.11
CA ALA A 355 -16.66 -19.78 -15.33
C ALA A 355 -16.72 -20.47 -16.70
N GLU A 356 -16.32 -21.74 -16.74
CA GLU A 356 -16.92 -22.74 -17.62
C GLU A 356 -17.26 -23.96 -16.75
N ILE A 357 -18.32 -23.81 -15.96
CA ILE A 357 -19.29 -24.90 -15.83
C ILE A 357 -20.12 -24.82 -17.11
N THR A 358 -19.56 -25.31 -18.21
CA THR A 358 -20.33 -25.69 -19.37
C THR A 358 -20.72 -27.14 -19.15
N ASN A 359 -22.03 -27.31 -18.98
CA ASN A 359 -22.72 -28.57 -19.21
C ASN A 359 -22.13 -29.25 -20.44
N ASP A 360 -21.74 -30.50 -20.30
CA ASP A 360 -22.13 -31.55 -21.25
C ASP A 360 -21.66 -32.91 -20.76
N SER A 361 -22.63 -33.80 -20.55
CA SER A 361 -22.68 -35.17 -21.12
C SER A 361 -23.51 -36.09 -20.22
N PRO A 362 -24.13 -37.13 -20.78
CA PRO A 362 -25.22 -37.14 -21.76
C PRO A 362 -26.60 -37.36 -21.10
#